data_AF-A0A1H3ZX85-F1
#
_entry.id   AF-A0A1H3ZX85-F1
#
_cell.length_a   1.000
_cell.length_b   1.000
_cell.length_c   1.000
_cell.angle_alpha   90.00
_cell.angle_beta   90.00
_cell.angle_gamma   90.00
#
_symmetry.space_group_name_H-M   'P 1'
#
loop_
_entity.id
_entity.type
_entity.pdbx_description
1 polymer ?
#
loop_
_entity_poly.entity_id
_entity_poly.type
_entity_poly.pdbx_seq_one_letter_code
_entity_poly.pdbx_strand_id
1 'polypeptide(L)'
;MPATASGKIKIRIVHQPQKNGDIYVLERRTLYDPVKKYNKVLSSRIISKIPKGEDTPVPTRPKRSHAEKVSNPKPVSTAVTASRSKVGMMDIISHIGDASGIDDAVYGNT
;
A
#
# COMPACT_ATOMS: atom_id res chain seq x y z
N MET A 1 -40.14 20.31 -29.63
CA MET A 1 -40.17 19.77 -28.24
C MET A 1 -38.76 19.39 -27.82
N PRO A 2 -38.31 19.68 -26.59
CA PRO A 2 -36.99 19.23 -26.14
C PRO A 2 -36.97 17.70 -26.06
N ALA A 3 -35.88 17.08 -26.51
CA ALA A 3 -35.73 15.63 -26.45
C ALA A 3 -35.72 15.16 -24.98
N THR A 4 -36.58 14.18 -24.66
CA THR A 4 -36.64 13.57 -23.33
C THR A 4 -35.31 12.85 -23.05
N ALA A 5 -34.67 13.17 -21.92
CA ALA A 5 -33.42 12.53 -21.56
C ALA A 5 -33.65 11.03 -21.34
N SER A 6 -32.89 10.17 -22.04
CA SER A 6 -33.16 8.72 -22.10
C SER A 6 -33.10 7.96 -20.78
N GLY A 7 -32.65 8.58 -19.68
CA GLY A 7 -32.51 7.93 -18.36
C GLY A 7 -31.58 6.70 -18.31
N LYS A 8 -30.93 6.35 -19.41
CA LYS A 8 -30.10 5.15 -19.54
C LYS A 8 -28.65 5.45 -19.15
N ILE A 9 -28.00 4.45 -18.58
CA ILE A 9 -26.56 4.49 -18.30
C ILE A 9 -25.81 4.38 -19.64
N LYS A 10 -25.00 5.39 -19.94
CA LYS A 10 -24.11 5.43 -21.11
C LYS A 10 -22.69 5.07 -20.70
N ILE A 11 -22.14 4.04 -21.32
CA ILE A 11 -20.76 3.59 -21.13
C ILE A 11 -19.90 4.22 -22.22
N ARG A 12 -18.76 4.82 -21.86
CA ARG A 12 -17.79 5.39 -22.81
C ARG A 12 -16.37 5.05 -22.38
N ILE A 13 -15.49 4.90 -23.37
CA ILE A 13 -14.05 4.80 -23.15
C ILE A 13 -13.47 6.21 -23.17
N VAL A 14 -12.68 6.56 -22.17
CA VAL A 14 -12.08 7.89 -22.00
C VAL A 14 -10.57 7.74 -21.83
N HIS A 15 -9.81 8.47 -22.64
CA HIS A 15 -8.36 8.58 -22.49
C HIS A 15 -8.04 9.73 -21.54
N GLN A 16 -7.43 9.42 -20.40
CA GLN A 16 -7.07 10.40 -19.38
C GLN A 16 -5.55 10.52 -19.25
N PRO A 17 -4.94 11.61 -19.74
CA PRO A 17 -3.51 11.84 -19.59
C PRO A 17 -3.17 12.07 -18.11
N GLN A 18 -2.03 11.53 -17.69
CA GLN A 18 -1.48 11.66 -16.35
C GLN A 18 -0.27 12.60 -16.36
N LYS A 19 0.08 13.14 -15.19
CA LYS A 19 1.24 14.03 -15.02
C LYS A 19 2.56 13.40 -15.47
N ASN A 20 2.66 12.07 -15.37
CA ASN A 20 3.86 11.32 -15.73
C ASN A 20 4.00 11.10 -17.26
N GLY A 21 3.01 11.53 -18.05
CA GLY A 21 2.96 11.31 -19.50
C GLY A 21 2.27 10.01 -19.92
N ASP A 22 1.91 9.14 -18.97
CA ASP A 22 1.09 7.96 -19.24
C ASP A 22 -0.38 8.36 -19.53
N ILE A 23 -1.07 7.57 -20.35
CA ILE A 23 -2.50 7.76 -20.64
C ILE A 23 -3.27 6.57 -20.08
N TYR A 24 -4.24 6.83 -19.21
CA TYR A 24 -5.16 5.80 -18.71
C TYR A 24 -6.37 5.68 -19.62
N VAL A 25 -6.68 4.45 -20.03
CA VAL A 25 -7.90 4.11 -20.78
C VAL A 25 -8.96 3.67 -19.78
N LEU A 26 -10.00 4.50 -19.61
CA LEU A 26 -11.03 4.33 -18.59
C LEU A 26 -12.39 3.97 -19.20
N GLU A 27 -13.05 2.94 -18.69
CA GLU A 27 -14.48 2.74 -18.87
C GLU A 27 -15.23 3.68 -17.90
N ARG A 28 -15.97 4.64 -18.43
CA ARG A 28 -16.76 5.61 -17.65
C ARG A 28 -18.24 5.39 -17.87
N ARG A 29 -18.98 5.15 -16.79
CA ARG A 29 -20.44 5.03 -16.80
C ARG A 29 -21.06 6.36 -16.40
N THR A 30 -21.90 6.92 -17.26
CA THR A 30 -22.54 8.22 -17.08
C THR A 30 -24.05 8.10 -17.14
N LEU A 31 -24.75 8.86 -16.30
CA LEU A 31 -26.20 8.92 -16.25
C LEU A 31 -26.64 10.38 -16.17
N TYR A 32 -27.67 10.75 -16.93
CA TYR A 32 -28.23 12.09 -16.86
C TYR A 32 -28.98 12.29 -15.54
N ASP A 33 -28.65 13.35 -14.80
CA ASP A 33 -29.35 13.77 -13.61
C ASP A 33 -30.34 14.90 -13.99
N PRO A 34 -31.67 14.64 -13.97
CA PRO A 34 -32.66 15.62 -14.39
C PRO A 34 -32.79 16.81 -13.43
N VAL A 35 -32.45 16.63 -12.15
CA VAL A 35 -32.52 17.70 -11.14
C VAL A 35 -31.38 18.68 -11.39
N LYS A 36 -30.17 18.15 -11.59
CA LYS A 36 -28.97 18.96 -11.78
C LYS A 36 -28.73 19.38 -13.25
N LYS A 37 -29.54 18.85 -14.17
CA LYS A 37 -29.52 19.11 -15.62
C LYS A 37 -28.19 18.78 -16.32
N TYR A 38 -27.38 17.88 -15.78
CA TYR A 38 -26.13 17.42 -16.40
C TYR A 38 -25.90 15.91 -16.25
N ASN A 39 -24.98 15.36 -17.04
CA ASN A 39 -24.56 13.95 -16.94
C ASN A 39 -23.63 13.76 -15.74
N LYS A 40 -24.05 12.96 -14.77
CA LYS A 40 -23.24 12.54 -13.63
C LYS A 40 -22.45 11.29 -13.98
N VAL A 41 -21.19 11.24 -13.55
CA VAL A 41 -20.36 10.02 -13.61
C VAL A 41 -20.75 9.11 -12.45
N LEU A 42 -21.18 7.89 -12.74
CA LEU A 42 -21.52 6.87 -11.74
C LEU A 42 -20.28 6.10 -11.28
N SER A 43 -19.47 5.64 -12.23
CA SER A 43 -18.26 4.87 -11.94
C SER A 43 -17.23 5.03 -13.05
N SER A 44 -15.96 4.93 -12.67
CA SER A 44 -14.82 4.81 -13.59
C SER A 44 -14.02 3.56 -13.26
N ARG A 45 -13.64 2.80 -14.29
CA ARG A 45 -12.79 1.62 -14.19
C ARG A 45 -11.62 1.76 -15.15
N ILE A 46 -10.40 1.51 -14.68
CA ILE A 46 -9.22 1.44 -15.54
C ILE A 46 -9.24 0.11 -16.29
N ILE A 47 -9.11 0.18 -17.62
CA ILE A 47 -8.99 -0.99 -18.50
C ILE A 47 -7.51 -1.27 -18.77
N SER A 48 -6.79 -0.25 -19.24
CA SER A 48 -5.39 -0.34 -19.64
C SER A 48 -4.68 1.00 -19.45
N LYS A 49 -3.35 0.97 -19.57
CA LYS A 49 -2.48 2.14 -19.58
C LYS A 49 -1.65 2.12 -20.85
N ILE A 50 -1.56 3.27 -21.52
CA ILE A 50 -0.60 3.51 -22.59
C ILE A 50 0.57 4.27 -21.94
N PRO A 51 1.76 3.66 -21.82
CA PRO A 51 2.89 4.33 -21.21
C PRO A 51 3.44 5.44 -22.13
N LYS A 52 4.13 6.41 -21.53
CA LYS A 52 4.72 7.54 -22.25
C LYS A 52 5.64 7.04 -23.39
N GLY A 53 5.31 7.43 -24.63
CA GLY A 53 6.13 7.14 -25.81
C GLY A 53 5.77 5.83 -26.52
N GLU A 54 4.83 5.05 -26.00
CA GLU A 54 4.24 3.92 -26.71
C GLU A 54 2.81 4.28 -27.15
N ASP A 55 2.34 3.65 -28.24
CA ASP A 55 0.96 3.77 -28.71
C ASP A 55 0.10 2.56 -28.31
N THR A 56 0.72 1.49 -27.79
CA THR A 56 0.05 0.24 -27.46
C THR A 56 -0.48 0.21 -26.02
N PRO A 57 -1.76 -0.18 -25.80
CA PRO A 57 -2.32 -0.28 -24.47
C PRO A 57 -1.82 -1.53 -23.73
N VAL A 58 -1.23 -1.32 -22.55
CA VAL A 58 -0.73 -2.39 -21.65
C VAL A 58 -1.73 -2.62 -20.51
N PRO A 59 -2.03 -3.89 -20.15
CA PRO A 59 -2.93 -4.18 -19.03
C PRO A 59 -2.32 -3.70 -17.70
N THR A 60 -3.17 -3.14 -16.84
CA THR A 60 -2.73 -2.71 -15.50
C THR A 60 -2.81 -3.85 -14.50
N ARG A 61 -1.93 -3.83 -13.50
CA ARG A 61 -1.97 -4.78 -12.39
C ARG A 61 -3.35 -4.74 -11.71
N PRO A 62 -3.99 -5.89 -11.43
CA PRO A 62 -5.27 -5.92 -10.75
C PRO A 62 -5.18 -5.27 -9.36
N LYS A 63 -6.22 -4.52 -9.00
CA LYS A 63 -6.33 -3.95 -7.65
C LYS A 63 -6.56 -5.09 -6.66
N ARG A 64 -5.73 -5.18 -5.62
CA ARG A 64 -5.91 -6.15 -4.53
C ARG A 64 -7.31 -6.03 -3.93
N SER A 65 -7.94 -7.17 -3.67
CA SER A 65 -9.26 -7.24 -3.04
C SER A 65 -9.19 -6.62 -1.63
N HIS A 66 -10.29 -6.04 -1.15
CA HIS A 66 -10.29 -5.43 0.18
C HIS A 66 -10.09 -6.47 1.31
N ALA A 67 -10.46 -7.73 1.09
CA ALA A 67 -10.28 -8.82 2.04
C ALA A 67 -8.80 -9.22 2.21
N GLU A 68 -8.01 -9.17 1.14
CA GLU A 68 -6.59 -9.54 1.13
C GLU A 68 -5.67 -8.43 1.68
N LYS A 69 -6.18 -7.21 1.84
CA LYS A 69 -5.39 -6.08 2.37
C LYS A 69 -4.94 -6.24 3.82
N VAL A 70 -5.49 -7.21 4.57
CA VAL A 70 -5.23 -7.40 6.00
C VAL A 70 -4.33 -8.61 6.30
N SER A 71 -3.98 -9.44 5.33
CA SER A 71 -2.93 -10.43 5.53
C SER A 71 -1.61 -9.89 4.98
N ASN A 72 -0.99 -8.97 5.72
CA ASN A 72 0.45 -9.15 5.87
C ASN A 72 0.59 -10.60 6.38
N PRO A 73 1.34 -11.50 5.71
CA PRO A 73 1.69 -12.74 6.38
C PRO A 73 2.34 -12.28 7.68
N LYS A 74 1.69 -12.53 8.82
CA LYS A 74 2.39 -12.45 10.10
C LYS A 74 3.63 -13.30 9.85
N PRO A 75 4.85 -12.75 9.95
CA PRO A 75 5.98 -13.66 10.04
C PRO A 75 5.59 -14.64 11.15
N VAL A 76 5.80 -15.93 10.91
CA VAL A 76 5.80 -16.92 11.99
C VAL A 76 7.03 -16.58 12.84
N SER A 77 6.98 -15.43 13.49
CA SER A 77 7.89 -15.06 14.53
C SER A 77 7.42 -15.90 15.70
N THR A 78 8.14 -16.97 15.98
CA THR A 78 8.40 -17.34 17.38
C THR A 78 8.46 -16.05 18.17
N ALA A 79 7.53 -15.83 19.09
CA ALA A 79 7.37 -14.54 19.75
C ALA A 79 8.66 -14.23 20.53
N VAL A 80 9.60 -13.52 19.91
CA VAL A 80 10.81 -13.06 20.57
C VAL A 80 10.39 -11.89 21.42
N THR A 81 10.15 -12.15 22.70
CA THR A 81 9.88 -11.12 23.69
C THR A 81 11.20 -10.41 23.99
N ALA A 82 11.34 -9.18 23.50
CA ALA A 82 12.47 -8.31 23.84
C ALA A 82 12.06 -7.31 24.91
N SER A 83 12.85 -7.21 26.00
CA SER A 83 12.68 -6.21 27.04
C SER A 83 13.92 -5.33 27.15
N ARG A 84 13.73 -4.01 27.33
CA ARG A 84 14.82 -3.07 27.57
C ARG A 84 14.98 -2.83 29.07
N SER A 85 16.12 -3.19 29.63
CA SER A 85 16.52 -2.84 31.00
C SER A 85 17.43 -1.60 31.00
N LYS A 86 17.42 -0.85 32.10
CA LYS A 86 18.45 0.15 32.41
C LYS A 86 19.42 -0.51 33.39
N VAL A 87 20.71 -0.41 33.10
CA VAL A 87 21.77 -1.08 33.87
C VAL A 87 22.79 -0.02 34.30
N GLY A 88 23.31 -0.13 35.52
CA GLY A 88 24.32 0.78 36.06
C GLY A 88 25.73 0.44 35.57
N MET A 89 26.66 1.38 35.75
CA MET A 89 28.06 1.18 35.36
C MET A 89 28.71 0.01 36.12
N MET A 90 28.43 -0.13 37.42
CA MET A 90 29.00 -1.22 38.24
C MET A 90 28.48 -2.59 37.80
N ASP A 91 27.19 -2.72 37.51
CA ASP A 91 26.60 -3.98 37.04
C ASP A 91 27.24 -4.47 35.72
N ILE A 92 27.61 -3.53 34.84
CA ILE A 92 28.30 -3.84 33.59
C ILE A 92 29.71 -4.36 33.88
N ILE A 93 30.44 -3.70 34.79
CA ILE A 93 31.81 -4.09 35.16
C ILE A 93 31.80 -5.47 35.82
N SER A 94 30.89 -5.71 36.77
CA SER A 94 30.74 -7.02 37.43
C SER A 94 30.41 -8.12 36.42
N HIS A 95 29.47 -7.89 35.51
CA HIS A 95 29.15 -8.87 34.47
C HIS A 95 30.35 -9.19 33.57
N ILE A 96 31.17 -8.20 33.24
CA ILE A 96 32.39 -8.41 32.44
C ILE A 96 33.40 -9.26 33.24
N GLY A 97 33.63 -8.94 34.51
CA GLY A 97 34.54 -9.69 35.39
C GLY A 97 34.15 -11.16 35.50
N ASP A 98 32.87 -11.43 35.78
CA ASP A 98 32.29 -12.77 35.87
C ASP A 98 32.34 -13.52 34.53
N ALA A 99 31.86 -12.90 33.43
CA ALA A 99 31.75 -13.57 32.13
C ALA A 99 33.11 -13.84 31.48
N SER A 100 34.12 -13.02 31.78
CA SER A 100 35.49 -13.20 31.27
C SER A 100 36.34 -14.11 32.15
N GLY A 101 35.91 -14.41 33.38
CA GLY A 101 36.67 -15.17 34.36
C GLY A 101 37.92 -14.44 34.87
N ILE A 102 38.04 -13.13 34.63
CA ILE A 102 39.16 -12.32 35.11
C ILE A 102 39.15 -12.28 36.64
N ASP A 103 37.98 -12.14 37.25
CA ASP A 103 37.85 -12.10 38.70
C ASP A 103 38.26 -13.45 39.33
N ASP A 104 37.86 -14.57 38.74
CA ASP A 104 38.29 -15.90 39.19
C ASP A 104 39.81 -16.10 39.07
N ALA A 105 40.44 -15.59 38.01
CA ALA A 105 41.89 -15.67 37.84
C ALA A 105 42.67 -14.79 38.83
N VAL A 106 42.11 -13.65 39.23
CA VAL A 106 42.73 -12.71 40.18
C VAL A 106 42.52 -13.17 41.63
N TYR A 107 41.30 -13.59 41.98
CA TYR A 107 40.94 -13.98 43.35
C TYR A 107 41.12 -15.48 43.63
N GLY A 108 41.22 -16.34 42.62
CA GLY A 108 41.53 -17.77 42.81
C GLY A 108 43.00 -18.06 43.13
N ASN A 109 43.87 -17.05 43.00
CA ASN A 109 45.31 -17.14 43.25
C ASN A 109 45.73 -16.56 44.61
N THR A 110 44.77 -16.12 45.43
CA THR A 110 44.94 -15.65 46.82
C THR A 110 44.40 -16.66 47.81
#